data_AF-M4F0L6-F1
#
_entry.id   AF-M4F0L6-F1
#
_cell.length_a   1.000
_cell.length_b   1.000
_cell.length_c   1.000
_cell.angle_alpha   90.00
_cell.angle_beta   90.00
_cell.angle_gamma   90.00
#
_symmetry.space_group_name_H-M   'P 1'
#
loop_
_entity.id
_entity.type
_entity.pdbx_description
1 polymer ?
#
loop_
_entity_poly.entity_id
_entity_poly.type
_entity_poly.pdbx_seq_one_letter_code
_entity_poly.pdbx_strand_id
1 'polypeptide(L)'
;MSMMAGIQGQVLEVTVVGCQKLKDTEWFSRQDPYVVLEYSSTRHRTRTCTDGGKNAVFQEKFMFTLLEGLRDLKVVVWNSNTLSTDDFIGNATIKLQKALSEGYDDCTWTLQGKNGRYAGEVRLILHYAAAKKQNYGSAQLAPHYAPQVPHYSAPYSGPSLYPQVQYSQPQSAYPPASAYPPQPSAYPPPPSASSYPPAPSAYPPGPSAYPPPPPSSTYPPQQSPYYPQGPYPGQYPPPPY
;
A
#
# COMPACT_ATOMS: atom_id res chain seq x y z
N MET A 1 25.95 -5.71 25.87
CA MET A 1 24.57 -5.21 25.66
C MET A 1 24.59 -4.34 24.40
N SER A 2 24.13 -4.88 23.27
CA SER A 2 24.12 -4.12 22.01
C SER A 2 23.01 -3.07 22.09
N MET A 3 23.37 -1.79 22.12
CA MET A 3 22.40 -0.70 21.99
C MET A 3 21.65 -0.90 20.66
N MET A 4 20.36 -1.21 20.75
CA MET A 4 19.47 -1.12 19.60
C MET A 4 19.49 0.35 19.23
N ALA A 5 20.08 0.69 18.08
CA ALA A 5 19.95 2.06 17.59
C ALA A 5 18.45 2.31 17.40
N GLY A 6 17.93 3.33 18.08
CA GLY A 6 16.54 3.74 17.94
C GLY A 6 16.22 4.10 16.49
N ILE A 7 14.95 4.00 16.11
CA ILE A 7 14.47 4.41 14.78
C ILE A 7 14.17 5.92 14.72
N GLN A 8 14.22 6.61 15.86
CA GLN A 8 13.90 8.03 15.97
C GLN A 8 14.74 8.89 15.01
N GLY A 9 14.04 9.71 14.21
CA GLY A 9 14.66 10.66 13.29
C GLY A 9 15.17 10.02 11.99
N GLN A 10 15.10 8.70 11.84
CA GLN A 10 15.48 8.02 10.61
C GLN A 10 14.39 8.14 9.55
N VAL A 11 14.75 8.01 8.27
CA VAL A 11 13.81 8.14 7.15
C VAL A 11 13.33 6.77 6.67
N LEU A 12 12.03 6.61 6.57
CA LEU A 12 11.37 5.53 5.84
C LEU A 12 10.88 6.06 4.49
N GLU A 13 11.33 5.43 3.41
CA GLU A 13 10.79 5.66 2.08
C GLU A 13 9.62 4.70 1.84
N VAL A 14 8.49 5.23 1.37
CA VAL A 14 7.29 4.46 1.06
C VAL A 14 6.88 4.78 -0.37
N THR A 15 6.91 3.76 -1.24
CA THR A 15 6.44 3.86 -2.61
C THR A 15 5.07 3.19 -2.72
N VAL A 16 4.05 3.95 -3.14
CA VAL A 16 2.74 3.45 -3.52
C VAL A 16 2.82 2.98 -4.96
N VAL A 17 2.88 1.66 -5.16
CA VAL A 17 2.96 1.06 -6.50
C VAL A 17 1.61 1.17 -7.19
N GLY A 18 0.58 0.64 -6.55
CA GLY A 18 -0.74 0.53 -7.13
C GLY A 18 -1.75 -0.16 -6.21
N CYS A 19 -2.99 -0.20 -6.68
CA CYS A 19 -4.07 -0.94 -6.08
C CYS A 19 -4.65 -1.92 -7.10
N GLN A 20 -5.17 -3.05 -6.61
CA GLN A 20 -5.81 -4.06 -7.44
C GLN A 20 -7.08 -4.60 -6.80
N LYS A 21 -8.00 -5.07 -7.63
CA LYS A 21 -9.28 -5.66 -7.22
C LYS A 21 -10.08 -4.76 -6.26
N LEU A 22 -9.99 -3.44 -6.43
CA LEU A 22 -10.72 -2.50 -5.59
C LEU A 22 -12.22 -2.78 -5.66
N LYS A 23 -12.89 -2.66 -4.51
CA LYS A 23 -14.34 -2.64 -4.46
C LYS A 23 -14.84 -1.47 -5.31
N ASP A 24 -15.86 -1.70 -6.11
CA ASP A 24 -16.52 -0.64 -6.86
C ASP A 24 -17.38 0.21 -5.93
N THR A 25 -17.21 1.52 -6.02
CA THR A 25 -18.05 2.51 -5.32
C THR A 25 -18.92 3.30 -6.29
N GLU A 26 -18.63 3.23 -7.59
CA GLU A 26 -19.34 3.94 -8.65
C GLU A 26 -20.43 3.08 -9.30
N TRP A 27 -21.56 3.70 -9.66
CA TRP A 27 -22.67 3.01 -10.34
C TRP A 27 -22.73 3.30 -11.86
N PHE A 28 -22.28 4.49 -12.28
CA PHE A 28 -22.42 4.97 -13.66
C PHE A 28 -21.10 5.40 -14.30
N SER A 29 -20.03 5.56 -13.53
CA SER A 29 -18.72 6.00 -14.01
C SER A 29 -17.62 5.00 -13.62
N ARG A 30 -16.39 5.26 -14.09
CA ARG A 30 -15.22 4.51 -13.66
C ARG A 30 -14.59 5.24 -12.47
N GLN A 31 -14.29 4.51 -11.41
CA GLN A 31 -13.69 5.09 -10.22
C GLN A 31 -12.30 5.71 -10.50
N ASP A 32 -12.02 6.79 -9.78
CA ASP A 32 -10.81 7.61 -9.79
C ASP A 32 -10.05 7.47 -8.46
N PRO A 33 -9.38 6.32 -8.22
CA PRO A 33 -8.81 6.05 -6.91
C PRO A 33 -7.57 6.90 -6.59
N TYR A 34 -7.37 7.19 -5.31
CA TYR A 34 -6.13 7.73 -4.75
C TYR A 34 -5.85 7.12 -3.38
N VAL A 35 -4.58 7.17 -2.97
CA VAL A 35 -4.12 6.60 -1.70
C VAL A 35 -3.65 7.70 -0.75
N VAL A 36 -4.10 7.62 0.50
CA VAL A 36 -3.63 8.44 1.61
C VAL A 36 -2.79 7.57 2.54
N LEU A 37 -1.55 7.99 2.76
CA LEU A 37 -0.64 7.42 3.74
C LEU A 37 -0.65 8.29 4.99
N GLU A 38 -0.83 7.68 6.15
CA GLU A 38 -0.81 8.36 7.44
C GLU A 38 0.15 7.67 8.41
N TYR A 39 1.12 8.43 8.89
CA TYR A 39 2.07 8.01 9.91
C TYR A 39 2.19 9.10 10.97
N SER A 40 1.88 8.75 12.22
CA SER A 40 1.75 9.74 13.31
C SER A 40 0.78 10.87 12.92
N SER A 41 1.21 12.13 12.93
CA SER A 41 0.46 13.31 12.49
C SER A 41 0.69 13.67 11.02
N THR A 42 1.58 12.97 10.31
CA THR A 42 1.92 13.27 8.91
C THR A 42 1.02 12.50 7.97
N ARG A 43 0.45 13.21 6.99
CA ARG A 43 -0.40 12.63 5.94
C ARG A 43 0.14 13.01 4.56
N HIS A 44 0.24 12.03 3.69
CA HIS A 44 0.55 12.22 2.28
C HIS A 44 -0.54 11.59 1.41
N ARG A 45 -0.82 12.20 0.26
CA ARG A 45 -1.81 11.72 -0.71
C ARG A 45 -1.13 11.56 -2.06
N THR A 46 -1.42 10.48 -2.77
CA THR A 46 -1.03 10.32 -4.17
C THR A 46 -1.83 11.26 -5.08
N ARG A 47 -1.38 11.44 -6.32
CA ARG A 47 -2.29 11.92 -7.35
C ARG A 47 -3.45 10.93 -7.53
N THR A 48 -4.57 11.47 -7.99
CA THR A 48 -5.72 10.68 -8.39
C THR A 48 -5.40 9.96 -9.69
N CYS A 49 -5.69 8.65 -9.75
CA CYS A 49 -5.60 7.87 -10.97
C CYS A 49 -6.93 7.99 -11.72
N THR A 50 -7.07 9.03 -12.54
CA THR A 50 -8.28 9.29 -13.33
C THR A 50 -8.54 8.13 -14.30
N ASP A 51 -9.78 7.68 -14.37
CA ASP A 51 -10.22 6.48 -15.07
C ASP A 51 -9.44 5.23 -14.64
N GLY A 52 -8.97 5.17 -13.39
CA GLY A 52 -8.17 4.05 -12.88
C GLY A 52 -8.96 2.75 -12.79
N GLY A 53 -10.25 2.83 -12.46
CA GLY A 53 -11.08 1.66 -12.21
C GLY A 53 -10.57 0.82 -11.04
N LYS A 54 -10.75 -0.50 -11.11
CA LYS A 54 -10.42 -1.41 -9.99
C LYS A 54 -8.92 -1.71 -9.84
N ASN A 55 -8.11 -1.33 -10.83
CA ASN A 55 -6.68 -1.59 -10.87
C ASN A 55 -5.95 -0.29 -11.24
N ALA A 56 -5.46 0.41 -10.22
CA ALA A 56 -4.83 1.71 -10.37
C ALA A 56 -3.32 1.63 -10.14
N VAL A 57 -2.57 2.43 -10.87
CA VAL A 57 -1.11 2.50 -10.77
C VAL A 57 -0.71 3.93 -10.44
N PHE A 58 0.13 4.09 -9.42
CA PHE A 58 0.58 5.40 -8.93
C PHE A 58 2.08 5.59 -9.14
N GLN A 59 2.90 4.62 -8.70
CA GLN A 59 4.36 4.72 -8.70
C GLN A 59 4.87 5.98 -8.00
N GLU A 60 4.23 6.37 -6.90
CA GLU A 60 4.55 7.60 -6.16
C GLU A 60 5.30 7.30 -4.86
N LYS A 61 6.32 8.09 -4.57
CA LYS A 61 7.25 7.89 -3.45
C LYS A 61 7.11 9.01 -2.42
N PHE A 62 7.05 8.63 -1.16
CA PHE A 62 6.94 9.51 0.00
C PHE A 62 8.01 9.18 1.03
N MET A 63 8.40 10.17 1.83
CA MET A 63 9.39 10.02 2.89
C MET A 63 8.77 10.37 4.23
N PHE A 64 8.93 9.49 5.22
CA PHE A 64 8.46 9.69 6.58
C PHE A 64 9.62 9.68 7.56
N THR A 65 9.64 10.65 8.46
CA THR A 65 10.55 10.64 9.61
C THR A 65 9.98 9.72 10.68
N LEU A 66 10.70 8.64 10.99
CA LEU A 66 10.30 7.64 11.96
C LEU A 66 10.39 8.19 13.39
N LEU A 67 9.42 7.77 14.20
CA LEU A 67 9.34 8.07 15.62
C LEU A 67 9.49 6.78 16.42
N GLU A 68 10.24 6.84 17.51
CA GLU A 68 10.43 5.69 18.40
C GLU A 68 9.06 5.18 18.91
N GLY A 69 8.90 3.86 18.98
CA GLY A 69 7.64 3.24 19.43
C GLY A 69 6.51 3.18 18.40
N LEU A 70 6.54 3.98 17.32
CA LEU A 70 5.51 3.92 16.26
C LEU A 70 5.92 2.96 15.13
N ARG A 71 5.20 1.83 15.05
CA ARG A 71 5.49 0.72 14.12
C ARG A 71 4.41 0.47 13.08
N ASP A 72 3.43 1.37 12.98
CA ASP A 72 2.25 1.21 12.15
C ASP A 72 2.13 2.37 11.15
N LEU A 73 1.99 2.05 9.87
CA LEU A 73 1.62 2.97 8.80
C LEU A 73 0.17 2.69 8.40
N LYS A 74 -0.68 3.71 8.45
CA LYS A 74 -2.06 3.60 7.97
C LYS A 74 -2.13 3.96 6.50
N VAL A 75 -2.91 3.19 5.77
CA VAL A 75 -3.17 3.38 4.35
C VAL A 75 -4.66 3.42 4.14
N VAL A 76 -5.14 4.44 3.45
CA VAL A 76 -6.55 4.60 3.12
C VAL A 76 -6.70 4.87 1.63
N VAL A 77 -7.60 4.15 0.98
CA VAL A 77 -7.89 4.29 -0.45
C VAL A 77 -9.28 4.90 -0.60
N TRP A 78 -9.35 5.92 -1.43
CA TRP A 78 -10.54 6.71 -1.70
C TRP A 78 -10.79 6.77 -3.21
N ASN A 79 -12.05 6.93 -3.60
CA ASN A 79 -12.47 7.30 -4.94
C ASN A 79 -12.73 8.81 -4.98
N SER A 80 -12.07 9.53 -5.89
CA SER A 80 -12.24 10.98 -6.01
C SER A 80 -13.51 11.31 -6.77
N ASN A 81 -14.35 12.19 -6.22
CA ASN A 81 -15.55 12.67 -6.88
C ASN A 81 -15.47 14.18 -7.10
N THR A 82 -15.81 14.66 -8.30
CA THR A 82 -15.72 16.10 -8.62
C THR A 82 -16.91 16.89 -8.08
N LEU A 83 -18.10 16.28 -8.03
CA LEU A 83 -19.37 16.94 -7.69
C LEU A 83 -19.93 16.53 -6.32
N SER A 84 -19.27 15.60 -5.63
CA SER A 84 -19.68 15.08 -4.32
C SER A 84 -18.45 14.82 -3.45
N THR A 85 -18.68 14.40 -2.21
CA THR A 85 -17.59 13.95 -1.34
C THR A 85 -16.98 12.67 -1.87
N ASP A 86 -15.66 12.55 -1.73
CA ASP A 86 -14.91 11.34 -2.08
C ASP A 86 -15.41 10.12 -1.31
N ASP A 87 -15.49 8.98 -1.99
CA ASP A 87 -15.98 7.72 -1.42
C ASP A 87 -14.84 6.89 -0.86
N PHE A 88 -14.98 6.49 0.41
CA PHE A 88 -14.05 5.56 1.02
C PHE A 88 -14.20 4.16 0.39
N ILE A 89 -13.09 3.60 -0.09
CA ILE A 89 -13.04 2.24 -0.64
C ILE A 89 -12.61 1.27 0.47
N GLY A 90 -11.43 1.50 1.06
CA GLY A 90 -10.89 0.62 2.08
C GLY A 90 -9.61 1.13 2.74
N ASN A 91 -9.20 0.51 3.83
CA ASN A 91 -7.99 0.84 4.56
C ASN A 91 -7.19 -0.39 4.99
N ALA A 92 -5.91 -0.18 5.30
CA ALA A 92 -5.03 -1.17 5.89
C ALA A 92 -4.09 -0.51 6.92
N THR A 93 -3.67 -1.30 7.91
CA THR A 93 -2.60 -0.92 8.84
C THR A 93 -1.41 -1.82 8.58
N ILE A 94 -0.31 -1.22 8.12
CA ILE A 94 0.91 -1.91 7.72
C ILE A 94 1.91 -1.88 8.86
N LYS A 95 2.35 -3.07 9.27
CA LYS A 95 3.40 -3.22 10.29
C LYS A 95 4.77 -2.99 9.67
N LEU A 96 5.48 -1.99 10.16
CA LEU A 96 6.79 -1.59 9.66
C LEU A 96 7.91 -2.55 10.08
N GLN A 97 7.63 -3.54 10.94
CA GLN A 97 8.64 -4.41 11.54
C GLN A 97 9.58 -5.05 10.51
N LYS A 98 9.03 -5.62 9.43
CA LYS A 98 9.84 -6.27 8.39
C LYS A 98 10.78 -5.28 7.69
N ALA A 99 10.25 -4.14 7.23
CA ALA A 99 11.06 -3.10 6.61
C ALA A 99 12.14 -2.56 7.57
N LEU A 100 11.83 -2.43 8.86
CA LEU A 100 12.80 -1.94 9.85
C LEU A 100 13.89 -2.97 10.19
N SER A 101 13.58 -4.27 10.13
CA SER A 101 14.55 -5.35 10.38
C SER A 101 15.40 -5.71 9.16
N GLU A 102 14.79 -5.75 7.98
CA GLU A 102 15.42 -6.21 6.74
C GLU A 102 15.88 -5.05 5.84
N GLY A 103 15.39 -3.82 6.10
CA GLY A 103 15.66 -2.63 5.30
C GLY A 103 14.74 -2.47 4.10
N TYR A 104 13.92 -3.48 3.80
CA TYR A 104 13.07 -3.50 2.62
C TYR A 104 11.82 -4.35 2.83
N ASP A 105 10.69 -3.93 2.26
CA ASP A 105 9.48 -4.74 2.20
C ASP A 105 8.61 -4.35 0.98
N ASP A 106 8.62 -5.20 -0.05
CA ASP A 106 7.71 -5.11 -1.20
C ASP A 106 6.61 -6.16 -1.03
N CYS A 107 5.41 -5.70 -0.71
CA CYS A 107 4.30 -6.55 -0.36
C CYS A 107 2.97 -5.98 -0.86
N THR A 108 1.97 -6.86 -0.89
CA THR A 108 0.58 -6.49 -1.18
C THR A 108 -0.26 -6.74 0.06
N TRP A 109 -0.95 -5.71 0.54
CA TRP A 109 -1.81 -5.76 1.71
C TRP A 109 -3.28 -5.70 1.32
N THR A 110 -4.11 -6.49 2.01
CA THR A 110 -5.55 -6.48 1.83
C THR A 110 -6.17 -5.24 2.48
N LEU A 111 -7.06 -4.58 1.76
CA LEU A 111 -7.84 -3.45 2.24
C LEU A 111 -9.15 -3.95 2.87
N GLN A 112 -9.55 -3.32 3.96
CA GLN A 112 -10.84 -3.54 4.61
C GLN A 112 -11.77 -2.36 4.35
N GLY A 113 -12.99 -2.65 3.93
CA GLY A 113 -14.05 -1.66 3.75
C GLY A 113 -14.66 -1.22 5.09
N LYS A 114 -15.64 -0.30 5.05
CA LYS A 114 -16.32 0.23 6.26
C LYS A 114 -16.91 -0.85 7.18
N ASN A 115 -17.26 -2.01 6.61
CA ASN A 115 -17.84 -3.15 7.30
C ASN A 115 -16.81 -4.25 7.64
N GLY A 116 -15.50 -3.94 7.54
CA GLY A 116 -14.42 -4.89 7.78
C GLY A 116 -14.24 -5.95 6.68
N ARG A 117 -15.07 -5.94 5.63
CA ARG A 117 -14.96 -6.91 4.53
C ARG A 117 -13.84 -6.52 3.57
N TYR A 118 -13.35 -7.50 2.83
CA TYR A 118 -12.38 -7.28 1.76
C TYR A 118 -12.85 -6.19 0.77
N ALA A 119 -11.97 -5.22 0.50
CA ALA A 119 -12.24 -4.08 -0.38
C ALA A 119 -11.17 -3.88 -1.47
N GLY A 120 -10.32 -4.90 -1.68
CA GLY A 120 -9.23 -4.88 -2.64
C GLY A 120 -7.88 -5.00 -1.97
N GLU A 121 -6.83 -4.66 -2.71
CA GLU A 121 -5.44 -4.83 -2.32
C GLU A 121 -4.62 -3.59 -2.70
N VAL A 122 -3.62 -3.24 -1.88
CA VAL A 122 -2.65 -2.18 -2.14
C VAL A 122 -1.24 -2.77 -2.12
N ARG A 123 -0.45 -2.49 -3.14
CA ARG A 123 0.97 -2.86 -3.18
C ARG A 123 1.82 -1.65 -2.84
N LEU A 124 2.66 -1.80 -1.82
CA LEU A 124 3.66 -0.80 -1.45
C LEU A 124 5.05 -1.41 -1.44
N ILE A 125 6.04 -0.54 -1.61
CA ILE A 125 7.45 -0.84 -1.37
C ILE A 125 7.93 0.07 -0.25
N LEU A 126 8.37 -0.52 0.85
CA LEU A 126 8.95 0.14 2.00
C LEU A 126 10.46 -0.02 1.93
N HIS A 127 11.21 1.05 2.12
CA HIS A 127 12.67 1.02 2.14
C HIS A 127 13.20 1.84 3.32
N TYR A 128 14.04 1.20 4.13
CA TYR A 128 14.63 1.74 5.35
C TYR A 128 16.15 1.52 5.32
N ALA A 129 16.88 2.56 4.91
CA ALA A 129 18.32 2.47 4.67
C ALA A 129 19.15 2.18 5.93
N ALA A 130 18.64 2.51 7.12
CA ALA A 130 19.34 2.34 8.38
C ALA A 130 19.18 0.94 9.00
N ALA A 131 18.54 -0.01 8.31
CA ALA A 131 18.55 -1.41 8.73
C ALA A 131 19.99 -1.93 8.75
N LYS A 132 20.43 -2.42 9.91
CA LYS A 132 21.71 -3.12 10.01
C LYS A 132 21.59 -4.37 9.16
N LYS A 133 22.46 -4.53 8.15
CA LYS A 133 22.64 -5.82 7.46
C LYS A 133 22.98 -6.85 8.53
N GLN A 134 22.01 -7.64 8.96
CA GLN A 134 22.33 -8.86 9.68
C GLN A 134 23.02 -9.74 8.66
N ASN A 135 24.32 -9.90 8.84
CA ASN A 135 25.16 -10.81 8.09
C ASN A 135 24.72 -12.24 8.47
N TYR A 136 23.53 -12.66 8.05
CA TYR A 136 23.20 -14.05 7.93
C TYR A 136 24.04 -14.54 6.76
N GLY A 137 25.18 -15.11 7.12
CA GLY A 137 26.10 -15.69 6.16
C GLY A 137 25.34 -16.50 5.13
N SER A 138 25.67 -16.23 3.88
CA SER A 138 25.51 -17.12 2.74
C SER A 138 25.53 -18.59 3.16
N ALA A 139 24.34 -19.16 3.36
CA ALA A 139 24.13 -20.58 3.22
C ALA A 139 23.27 -20.73 1.96
N GLN A 140 23.96 -20.71 0.81
CA GLN A 140 23.41 -21.28 -0.40
C GLN A 140 23.12 -22.75 -0.10
N LEU A 141 21.90 -23.07 0.34
CA LEU A 141 21.38 -24.43 0.29
C LEU A 141 21.04 -24.71 -1.17
N ALA A 142 22.08 -24.98 -1.97
CA ALA A 142 21.91 -25.73 -3.20
C ALA A 142 21.68 -27.18 -2.78
N PRO A 143 20.51 -27.79 -3.01
CA PRO A 143 20.35 -29.22 -2.77
C PRO A 143 21.18 -29.96 -3.81
N HIS A 144 22.20 -30.67 -3.33
CA HIS A 144 22.99 -31.61 -4.13
C HIS A 144 22.11 -32.85 -4.41
N TYR A 145 21.32 -32.82 -5.48
CA TYR A 145 20.71 -34.04 -6.02
C TYR A 145 21.66 -34.64 -7.05
N ALA A 146 22.55 -35.51 -6.59
CA ALA A 146 23.19 -36.52 -7.43
C ALA A 146 22.64 -37.88 -6.98
N PRO A 147 21.91 -38.63 -7.82
CA PRO A 147 21.42 -39.95 -7.44
C PRO A 147 22.58 -40.95 -7.52
N GLN A 148 22.82 -41.65 -6.41
CA GLN A 148 23.74 -42.79 -6.33
C GLN A 148 23.01 -44.04 -6.82
N VAL A 149 23.50 -44.64 -7.91
CA VAL A 149 22.99 -45.92 -8.44
C VAL A 149 23.70 -47.11 -7.75
N PRO A 150 22.98 -48.13 -7.26
CA PRO A 150 23.60 -49.34 -6.73
C PRO A 150 24.06 -50.24 -7.88
N HIS A 151 25.32 -50.69 -7.82
CA HIS A 151 25.86 -51.70 -8.71
C HIS A 151 25.26 -53.07 -8.39
N TYR A 152 24.48 -53.62 -9.32
CA TYR A 152 24.26 -55.07 -9.43
C TYR A 152 25.00 -55.59 -10.66
N SER A 153 25.81 -56.62 -10.43
CA SER A 153 26.57 -57.36 -11.42
C SER A 153 25.70 -58.42 -12.10
N ALA A 154 25.77 -58.50 -13.43
CA ALA A 154 25.46 -59.70 -14.19
C ALA A 154 26.31 -59.75 -15.49
N PRO A 155 26.74 -60.93 -15.95
CA PRO A 155 27.60 -61.10 -17.12
C PRO A 155 26.81 -61.49 -18.38
N TYR A 156 27.51 -61.48 -19.52
CA TYR A 156 27.17 -62.01 -20.87
C TYR A 156 26.89 -60.99 -21.99
N SER A 157 27.94 -60.81 -22.79
CA SER A 157 28.05 -60.96 -24.25
C SER A 157 26.81 -60.86 -25.14
N GLY A 158 26.82 -59.87 -26.04
CA GLY A 158 26.08 -59.85 -27.31
C GLY A 158 26.32 -58.55 -28.08
N PRO A 159 26.63 -58.55 -29.39
CA PRO A 159 26.82 -57.33 -30.15
C PRO A 159 25.48 -56.84 -30.71
N SER A 160 25.08 -55.63 -30.36
CA SER A 160 23.90 -54.98 -30.93
C SER A 160 24.32 -53.86 -31.87
N LEU A 161 24.06 -54.07 -33.16
CA LEU A 161 24.15 -53.10 -34.25
C LEU A 161 22.98 -52.12 -34.14
N TYR A 162 23.23 -50.86 -33.79
CA TYR A 162 22.33 -49.73 -34.09
C TYR A 162 23.11 -48.45 -34.43
N PRO A 163 22.63 -47.61 -35.36
CA PRO A 163 23.34 -46.41 -35.79
C PRO A 163 23.15 -45.27 -34.78
N GLN A 164 24.23 -44.55 -34.47
CA GLN A 164 24.20 -43.31 -33.72
C GLN A 164 23.61 -42.18 -34.59
N VAL A 165 22.45 -41.65 -34.18
CA VAL A 165 21.96 -40.35 -34.66
C VAL A 165 22.55 -39.24 -33.79
N GLN A 166 23.41 -38.43 -34.40
CA GLN A 166 24.07 -37.29 -33.78
C GLN A 166 23.09 -36.10 -33.75
N TYR A 167 22.47 -35.84 -32.60
CA TYR A 167 21.71 -34.60 -32.39
C TYR A 167 22.68 -33.48 -32.03
N SER A 168 22.96 -32.61 -32.99
CA SER A 168 23.56 -31.30 -32.77
C SER A 168 22.56 -30.38 -32.06
N GLN A 169 22.91 -29.90 -30.87
CA GLN A 169 22.17 -28.82 -30.21
C GLN A 169 22.36 -27.50 -30.98
N PRO A 170 21.31 -26.70 -31.22
CA PRO A 170 21.49 -25.35 -31.74
C PRO A 170 21.96 -24.42 -30.61
N GLN A 171 23.14 -23.81 -30.79
CA GLN A 171 23.57 -22.68 -29.97
C GLN A 171 22.65 -21.48 -30.26
N SER A 172 21.98 -20.99 -29.22
CA SER A 172 21.27 -19.72 -29.22
C SER A 172 22.30 -18.58 -29.32
N ALA A 173 22.46 -18.05 -30.53
CA ALA A 173 23.20 -16.82 -30.77
C ALA A 173 22.42 -15.64 -30.17
N TYR A 174 23.06 -14.91 -29.26
CA TYR A 174 22.57 -13.61 -28.81
C TYR A 174 22.59 -12.63 -29.99
N PRO A 175 21.52 -11.84 -30.23
CA PRO A 175 21.59 -10.75 -31.19
C PRO A 175 22.50 -9.63 -30.66
N PRO A 176 23.23 -8.93 -31.52
CA PRO A 176 24.06 -7.79 -31.12
C PRO A 176 23.18 -6.62 -30.67
N ALA A 177 23.69 -5.86 -29.69
CA ALA A 177 23.05 -4.67 -29.15
C ALA A 177 22.77 -3.63 -30.25
N SER A 178 21.50 -3.25 -30.38
CA SER A 178 21.05 -2.17 -31.26
C SER A 178 21.66 -0.85 -30.79
N ALA A 179 22.39 -0.18 -31.67
CA ALA A 179 22.84 1.19 -31.45
C ALA A 179 21.62 2.12 -31.31
N TYR A 180 21.58 2.89 -30.23
CA TYR A 180 20.57 3.93 -30.03
C TYR A 180 20.68 4.99 -31.14
N PRO A 181 19.57 5.44 -31.74
CA PRO A 181 19.60 6.59 -32.62
C PRO A 181 19.95 7.88 -31.83
N PRO A 182 20.68 8.84 -32.43
CA PRO A 182 20.98 10.11 -31.77
C PRO A 182 19.69 10.91 -31.52
N GLN A 183 19.56 11.41 -30.29
CA GLN A 183 18.47 12.30 -29.87
C GLN A 183 18.49 13.59 -30.69
N PRO A 184 17.37 14.07 -31.24
CA PRO A 184 17.29 15.42 -31.77
C PRO A 184 17.37 16.43 -30.61
N SER A 185 18.42 17.23 -30.67
CA SER A 185 18.62 18.42 -29.86
C SER A 185 17.52 19.47 -30.07
N ALA A 186 17.18 20.16 -28.98
CA ALA A 186 16.34 21.36 -28.86
C ALA A 186 14.85 21.13 -28.52
N TYR A 187 14.55 21.14 -27.22
CA TYR A 187 13.26 21.63 -26.76
C TYR A 187 13.21 23.16 -26.99
N PRO A 188 12.10 23.70 -27.54
CA PRO A 188 11.92 25.15 -27.56
C PRO A 188 11.82 25.69 -26.12
N PRO A 189 12.33 26.90 -25.84
CA PRO A 189 12.16 27.53 -24.54
C PRO A 189 10.68 27.81 -24.25
N PRO A 190 10.26 27.83 -22.97
CA PRO A 190 8.90 28.19 -22.60
C PRO A 190 8.60 29.64 -23.04
N PRO A 191 7.35 29.95 -23.42
CA PRO A 191 6.96 31.32 -23.76
C PRO A 191 7.18 32.24 -22.57
N SER A 192 7.78 33.40 -22.86
CA SER A 192 8.04 34.48 -21.93
C SER A 192 6.76 34.92 -21.21
N ALA A 193 6.85 35.04 -19.88
CA ALA A 193 5.83 35.56 -18.99
C ALA A 193 5.34 36.94 -19.46
N SER A 194 4.24 36.96 -20.21
CA SER A 194 3.65 38.21 -20.71
C SER A 194 2.18 38.00 -21.07
N SER A 195 1.39 37.43 -20.15
CA SER A 195 -0.08 37.55 -20.15
C SER A 195 -0.75 36.87 -18.94
N TYR A 196 -0.23 37.04 -17.73
CA TYR A 196 -1.07 36.87 -16.54
C TYR A 196 -1.82 38.19 -16.30
N PRO A 197 -3.17 38.22 -16.28
CA PRO A 197 -3.89 39.38 -15.80
C PRO A 197 -3.55 39.60 -14.32
N PRO A 198 -3.46 40.86 -13.84
CA PRO A 198 -3.17 41.13 -12.45
C PRO A 198 -4.27 40.54 -11.55
N ALA A 199 -3.85 39.91 -10.45
CA ALA A 199 -4.76 39.46 -9.41
C ALA A 199 -5.56 40.68 -8.87
N PRO A 200 -6.88 40.56 -8.65
CA PRO A 200 -7.64 41.64 -8.04
C PRO A 200 -7.15 41.85 -6.60
N SER A 201 -6.43 42.95 -6.41
CA SER A 201 -6.05 43.51 -5.12
C SER A 201 -7.27 44.13 -4.45
N ALA A 202 -8.07 43.31 -3.78
CA ALA A 202 -9.02 43.71 -2.74
C ALA A 202 -9.57 42.48 -2.03
N TYR A 203 -8.97 42.08 -0.90
CA TYR A 203 -9.74 41.33 0.10
C TYR A 203 -10.74 42.31 0.73
N PRO A 204 -12.06 42.05 0.70
CA PRO A 204 -12.97 42.79 1.56
C PRO A 204 -12.63 42.50 3.03
N PRO A 205 -12.74 43.48 3.95
CA PRO A 205 -12.58 43.21 5.37
C PRO A 205 -13.63 42.18 5.80
N GLY A 206 -13.19 41.13 6.48
CA GLY A 206 -14.09 40.11 7.01
C GLY A 206 -15.08 40.73 8.00
N PRO A 207 -16.35 40.29 8.03
CA PRO A 207 -17.30 40.77 9.04
C PRO A 207 -16.87 40.28 10.42
N SER A 208 -16.34 41.20 11.22
CA SER A 208 -16.16 41.07 12.66
C SER A 208 -17.53 41.10 13.35
N ALA A 209 -18.23 39.97 13.36
CA ALA A 209 -19.36 39.75 14.25
C ALA A 209 -19.61 38.24 14.39
N TYR A 210 -19.11 37.64 15.48
CA TYR A 210 -19.69 36.40 15.95
C TYR A 210 -21.15 36.69 16.33
N PRO A 211 -22.14 35.92 15.84
CA PRO A 211 -23.49 36.01 16.38
C PRO A 211 -23.48 35.58 17.86
N PRO A 212 -24.30 36.20 18.73
CA PRO A 212 -24.43 35.76 20.11
C PRO A 212 -24.95 34.31 20.16
N PRO A 213 -24.59 33.53 21.19
CA PRO A 213 -25.13 32.19 21.36
C PRO A 213 -26.66 32.23 21.51
N PRO A 214 -27.40 31.22 21.04
CA PRO A 214 -28.84 31.14 21.24
C PRO A 214 -29.16 31.08 22.75
N PRO A 215 -30.29 31.66 23.19
CA PRO A 215 -30.72 31.54 24.58
C PRO A 215 -30.90 30.06 24.93
N SER A 216 -30.44 29.68 26.13
CA SER A 216 -30.64 28.36 26.70
C SER A 216 -32.15 28.04 26.73
N SER A 217 -32.60 27.23 25.79
CA SER A 217 -33.91 26.59 25.85
C SER A 217 -33.89 25.61 27.02
N THR A 218 -34.50 26.02 28.12
CA THR A 218 -34.88 25.16 29.24
C THR A 218 -35.70 24.01 28.67
N TYR A 219 -35.11 22.81 28.61
CA TYR A 219 -35.86 21.61 28.29
C TYR A 219 -36.91 21.38 29.39
N PRO A 220 -38.20 21.19 29.06
CA PRO A 220 -39.15 20.67 30.03
C PRO A 220 -38.75 19.23 30.41
N PRO A 221 -39.01 18.78 31.66
CA PRO A 221 -38.67 17.43 32.07
C PRO A 221 -39.45 16.41 31.22
N GLN A 222 -38.72 15.49 30.59
CA GLN A 222 -39.33 14.33 29.94
C GLN A 222 -40.04 13.49 30.99
N GLN A 223 -41.35 13.31 30.80
CA GLN A 223 -42.12 12.28 31.50
C GLN A 223 -41.68 10.91 30.97
N SER A 224 -41.26 10.04 31.88
CA SER A 224 -40.91 8.65 31.59
C SER A 224 -42.10 7.91 30.96
N PRO A 225 -41.92 7.14 29.87
CA PRO A 225 -42.98 6.26 29.39
C PRO A 225 -43.13 5.07 30.35
N TYR A 226 -44.36 4.94 30.85
CA TYR A 226 -44.86 3.81 31.63
C TYR A 226 -44.78 2.54 30.76
N TYR A 227 -43.93 1.57 31.15
CA TYR A 227 -44.00 0.21 30.59
C TYR A 227 -45.07 -0.59 31.35
N PRO A 228 -46.04 -1.23 30.67
CA PRO A 228 -46.95 -2.14 31.33
C PRO A 228 -46.21 -3.45 31.72
N GLN A 229 -46.37 -3.83 32.98
CA GLN A 229 -45.87 -5.07 33.57
C GLN A 229 -46.58 -6.29 32.96
N GLY A 230 -45.82 -7.18 32.32
CA GLY A 230 -46.25 -8.55 32.00
C GLY A 230 -45.82 -9.53 33.11
N PRO A 231 -46.58 -10.61 33.38
CA PRO A 231 -46.45 -11.34 34.64
C PRO A 231 -45.66 -12.64 34.48
N TYR A 232 -44.38 -12.72 34.88
CA TYR A 232 -43.75 -14.00 35.19
C TYR A 232 -42.63 -13.86 36.24
N PRO A 233 -42.56 -14.76 37.24
CA PRO A 233 -41.55 -14.73 38.30
C PRO A 233 -40.33 -15.57 37.90
N GLY A 234 -39.12 -15.00 38.01
CA GLY A 234 -37.87 -15.72 37.77
C GLY A 234 -36.80 -15.23 38.72
N GLN A 235 -36.52 -16.04 39.75
CA GLN A 235 -35.41 -15.82 40.67
C GLN A 235 -34.07 -15.92 39.92
N TYR A 236 -33.16 -14.99 40.20
CA TYR A 236 -31.74 -15.12 39.81
C TYR A 236 -30.88 -15.28 41.07
N PRO A 237 -29.90 -16.21 41.06
CA PRO A 237 -28.95 -16.38 42.16
C PRO A 237 -27.85 -15.31 42.13
N PRO A 238 -27.17 -15.03 43.26
CA PRO A 238 -26.11 -14.02 43.33
C PRO A 238 -24.79 -14.50 42.68
N PRO A 239 -23.93 -13.56 42.25
CA PRO A 239 -22.69 -13.86 41.53
C PRO A 239 -21.56 -14.31 42.47
N PRO A 240 -20.59 -15.10 41.98
CA PRO A 240 -19.46 -15.55 42.77
C PRO A 240 -18.38 -14.46 42.89
N TYR A 241 -17.68 -14.48 44.04
CA TYR A 241 -16.48 -13.69 44.33
C TYR A 241 -15.28 -14.12 43.50
#